data_AF-A0A4Q5NT46-F1
#
_entry.id   AF-A0A4Q5NT46-F1
#
_cell.length_a   1.000
_cell.length_b   1.000
_cell.length_c   1.000
_cell.angle_alpha   90.00
_cell.angle_beta   90.00
_cell.angle_gamma   90.00
#
_symmetry.space_group_name_H-M   'P 1'
#
loop_
_entity.id
_entity.type
_entity.pdbx_description
1 polymer ?
#
loop_
_entity_poly.entity_id
_entity_poly.type
_entity_poly.pdbx_seq_one_letter_code
_entity_poly.pdbx_strand_id
1 'polypeptide(L)'
;MNDFIDIDAEDTRELVQDRGEPFAWDKAHPCPCSQSKDAEDESTDAESCEFGCENGFLFERQTLRAGIVAIVTNYNKTVYHPDFGRVPSGTADWIGMADEVRLGDRDRITLTSDARAESVRELVKRSVSGDYDSLAHPAVLRVLEVRRGTTAYTRGTHFTLESNAQDSRLKWLTPTRPPVGEFYSIEYEKCPRLQVLMDSLRPARGNMAGLKLVQRLKLTILPLIEKGGAQ
;
A
#
# COMPACT_ATOMS: atom_id res chain seq x y z
N MET A 1 -12.93 15.59 -33.03
CA MET A 1 -12.98 14.17 -33.41
C MET A 1 -11.87 13.49 -32.63
N ASN A 2 -12.21 12.76 -31.58
CA ASN A 2 -11.22 11.92 -30.91
C ASN A 2 -11.33 10.55 -31.57
N ASP A 3 -10.41 10.28 -32.49
CA ASP A 3 -10.18 8.92 -32.98
C ASP A 3 -9.59 8.12 -31.82
N PHE A 4 -10.49 7.50 -31.05
CA PHE A 4 -10.07 6.48 -30.10
C PHE A 4 -9.75 5.24 -30.91
N ILE A 5 -8.46 4.92 -31.01
CA ILE A 5 -7.99 3.63 -31.50
C ILE A 5 -8.61 2.58 -30.56
N ASP A 6 -9.54 1.77 -31.08
CA ASP A 6 -10.02 0.57 -30.41
C ASP A 6 -8.87 -0.44 -30.41
N ILE A 7 -8.04 -0.37 -29.38
CA ILE A 7 -7.05 -1.41 -29.09
C ILE A 7 -7.83 -2.63 -28.62
N ASP A 8 -7.63 -3.77 -29.28
CA ASP A 8 -8.31 -5.00 -28.88
C ASP A 8 -7.75 -5.55 -27.55
N ALA A 9 -8.43 -6.56 -27.00
CA ALA A 9 -8.08 -7.11 -25.70
C ALA A 9 -6.76 -7.90 -25.71
N GLU A 10 -6.36 -8.46 -26.86
CA GLU A 10 -5.13 -9.23 -27.01
C GLU A 10 -3.92 -8.29 -27.07
N ASP A 11 -4.00 -7.23 -27.89
CA ASP A 11 -3.02 -6.16 -27.97
C ASP A 11 -2.82 -5.49 -26.60
N THR A 12 -3.91 -5.25 -25.86
CA THR A 12 -3.83 -4.69 -24.50
C THR A 12 -3.14 -5.64 -23.54
N ARG A 13 -3.41 -6.95 -23.64
CA ARG A 13 -2.76 -7.95 -22.79
C ARG A 13 -1.28 -8.03 -23.07
N GLU A 14 -0.87 -8.04 -24.35
CA GLU A 14 0.53 -8.01 -24.74
C GLU A 14 1.23 -6.75 -24.21
N LEU A 15 0.59 -5.57 -24.34
CA LEU A 15 1.12 -4.33 -23.79
C LEU A 15 1.28 -4.39 -22.27
N VAL A 16 0.28 -4.93 -21.55
CA VAL A 16 0.35 -5.11 -20.09
C VAL A 16 1.47 -6.07 -19.71
N GLN A 17 1.68 -7.14 -20.46
CA GLN A 17 2.77 -8.09 -20.19
C GLN A 17 4.16 -7.49 -20.48
N ASP A 18 4.30 -6.67 -21.52
CA ASP A 18 5.58 -6.02 -21.89
C ASP A 18 5.94 -4.86 -20.95
N ARG A 19 4.94 -4.08 -20.51
CA ARG A 19 5.15 -2.81 -19.78
C ARG A 19 4.67 -2.82 -18.34
N GLY A 20 3.98 -3.87 -17.93
CA GLY A 20 3.43 -3.98 -16.60
C GLY A 20 4.50 -4.20 -15.56
N GLU A 21 4.16 -3.81 -14.34
CA GLU A 21 4.96 -4.09 -13.15
C GLU A 21 4.24 -5.09 -12.23
N PRO A 22 4.99 -5.91 -11.49
CA PRO A 22 4.41 -6.82 -10.52
C PRO A 22 3.79 -6.03 -9.36
N PHE A 23 2.76 -6.62 -8.78
CA PHE A 23 2.07 -6.04 -7.64
C PHE A 23 1.52 -7.11 -6.71
N ALA A 24 1.17 -6.67 -5.51
CA ALA A 24 0.44 -7.41 -4.52
C ALA A 24 -0.97 -6.83 -4.38
N TRP A 25 -1.97 -7.68 -4.22
CA TRP A 25 -3.37 -7.28 -4.08
C TRP A 25 -3.93 -7.74 -2.73
N ASP A 26 -4.41 -6.78 -1.93
CA ASP A 26 -5.28 -7.07 -0.79
C ASP A 26 -6.72 -6.66 -1.15
N LYS A 27 -7.62 -7.62 -1.12
CA LYS A 27 -9.05 -7.39 -1.37
C LYS A 27 -9.72 -6.83 -0.14
N ALA A 28 -10.50 -5.78 -0.30
CA ALA A 28 -11.26 -5.16 0.76
C ALA A 28 -12.57 -5.91 1.02
N HIS A 29 -12.84 -6.18 2.28
CA HIS A 29 -14.09 -6.72 2.79
C HIS A 29 -14.66 -5.76 3.82
N PRO A 30 -15.97 -5.46 3.82
CA PRO A 30 -16.55 -4.62 4.85
C PRO A 30 -16.36 -5.27 6.22
N CYS A 31 -15.97 -4.48 7.23
CA CYS A 31 -15.85 -4.95 8.59
C CYS A 31 -17.22 -5.38 9.13
N PRO A 32 -17.32 -6.50 9.87
CA PRO A 32 -18.55 -6.83 10.59
C PRO A 32 -18.97 -5.71 11.56
N CYS A 33 -18.00 -5.02 12.15
CA CYS A 33 -18.19 -3.89 13.05
C CYS A 33 -18.88 -2.68 12.41
N SER A 34 -18.70 -2.47 11.09
CA SER A 34 -19.31 -1.34 10.37
C SER A 34 -20.73 -1.66 9.88
N GLN A 35 -21.27 -2.86 10.16
CA GLN A 35 -22.64 -3.25 9.80
C GLN A 35 -23.67 -3.01 10.90
N SER A 36 -23.28 -2.47 12.07
CA SER A 36 -24.25 -2.02 13.06
C SER A 36 -25.05 -0.86 12.48
N LYS A 37 -26.33 -1.13 12.17
CA LYS A 37 -27.28 -0.27 11.47
C LYS A 37 -27.68 1.02 12.18
N ASP A 38 -27.05 1.35 13.30
CA ASP A 38 -27.25 2.62 14.01
C ASP A 38 -26.28 3.65 13.43
N ALA A 39 -26.44 3.91 12.13
CA ALA A 39 -25.58 4.73 11.28
C ALA A 39 -25.83 6.24 11.47
N GLU A 40 -25.73 6.72 12.71
CA GLU A 40 -25.52 8.15 13.00
C GLU A 40 -24.20 8.43 13.75
N ASP A 41 -23.55 7.40 14.30
CA ASP A 41 -22.20 7.54 14.86
C ASP A 41 -21.15 7.06 13.83
N GLU A 42 -20.60 8.01 13.07
CA GLU A 42 -19.40 7.85 12.22
C GLU A 42 -18.13 7.45 13.02
N SER A 43 -18.25 7.22 14.32
CA SER A 43 -17.15 6.89 15.23
C SER A 43 -17.27 5.47 15.79
N THR A 44 -17.36 4.45 14.93
CA THR A 44 -16.80 3.16 15.36
C THR A 44 -15.28 3.30 15.30
N ASP A 45 -14.73 3.81 16.41
CA ASP A 45 -13.29 3.93 16.60
C ASP A 45 -12.63 2.61 16.21
N ALA A 46 -11.79 2.65 15.18
CA ALA A 46 -11.05 1.48 14.68
C ALA A 46 -10.26 0.76 15.80
N GLU A 47 -9.99 1.45 16.90
CA GLU A 47 -9.31 0.91 18.10
C GLU A 47 -10.14 -0.11 18.88
N SER A 48 -11.47 -0.09 18.75
CA SER A 48 -12.38 -1.05 19.40
C SER A 48 -12.69 -2.27 18.55
N CYS A 49 -12.23 -2.30 17.29
CA CYS A 49 -12.49 -3.41 16.40
C CYS A 49 -11.59 -4.60 16.74
N GLU A 50 -12.18 -5.66 17.31
CA GLU A 50 -11.48 -6.92 17.60
C GLU A 50 -10.89 -7.59 16.34
N PHE A 51 -11.40 -7.24 15.15
CA PHE A 51 -10.94 -7.76 13.87
C PHE A 51 -9.76 -6.98 13.27
N GLY A 52 -9.32 -5.89 13.92
CA GLY A 52 -8.24 -5.04 13.41
C GLY A 52 -8.60 -4.38 12.07
N CYS A 53 -9.83 -3.89 11.94
CA CYS A 53 -10.25 -3.23 10.71
C CYS A 53 -9.54 -1.88 10.53
N GLU A 54 -9.35 -1.50 9.28
CA GLU A 54 -8.80 -0.20 8.93
C GLU A 54 -9.83 0.56 8.10
N ASN A 55 -10.31 1.68 8.64
CA ASN A 55 -11.35 2.52 8.03
C ASN A 55 -12.62 1.74 7.64
N GLY A 56 -13.03 0.77 8.45
CA GLY A 56 -14.22 -0.05 8.21
C GLY A 56 -14.00 -1.22 7.23
N PHE A 57 -12.77 -1.53 6.84
CA PHE A 57 -12.46 -2.65 5.95
C PHE A 57 -11.45 -3.63 6.56
N LEU A 58 -11.62 -4.91 6.23
CA LEU A 58 -10.66 -5.98 6.42
C LEU A 58 -9.99 -6.27 5.08
N PHE A 59 -8.69 -6.52 5.10
CA PHE A 59 -7.89 -6.69 3.88
C PHE A 59 -7.36 -8.11 3.78
N GLU A 60 -7.82 -8.85 2.78
CA GLU A 60 -7.41 -10.23 2.52
C GLU A 60 -6.43 -10.30 1.34
N ARG A 61 -5.22 -10.81 1.60
CA ARG A 61 -4.21 -11.02 0.55
C ARG A 61 -4.67 -12.05 -0.46
N GLN A 62 -4.78 -11.64 -1.72
CA GLN A 62 -5.06 -12.53 -2.82
C GLN A 62 -3.77 -13.16 -3.34
N THR A 63 -3.83 -14.47 -3.65
CA THR A 63 -2.73 -15.16 -4.32
C THR A 63 -2.87 -14.98 -5.82
N LEU A 64 -1.97 -14.23 -6.43
CA LEU A 64 -1.92 -14.02 -7.87
C LEU A 64 -1.15 -15.17 -8.55
N ARG A 65 -1.56 -15.53 -9.76
CA ARG A 65 -0.76 -16.41 -10.62
C ARG A 65 0.54 -15.70 -11.01
N ALA A 66 1.60 -16.47 -11.23
CA ALA A 66 2.85 -15.93 -11.74
C ALA A 66 2.64 -15.24 -13.09
N GLY A 67 3.30 -14.08 -13.29
CA GLY A 67 3.20 -13.29 -14.52
C GLY A 67 2.01 -12.32 -14.60
N ILE A 68 1.15 -12.26 -13.58
CA ILE A 68 0.16 -11.17 -13.49
C ILE A 68 0.89 -9.87 -13.17
N VAL A 69 0.73 -8.89 -14.07
CA VAL A 69 1.32 -7.55 -13.98
C VAL A 69 0.27 -6.51 -14.38
N ALA A 70 0.54 -5.25 -14.08
CA ALA A 70 -0.34 -4.15 -14.47
C ALA A 70 0.49 -2.92 -14.81
N ILE A 71 -0.03 -2.08 -15.69
CA ILE A 71 0.59 -0.80 -16.01
C ILE A 71 0.08 0.23 -15.01
N VAL A 72 1.00 0.88 -14.30
CA VAL A 72 0.70 2.06 -13.50
C VAL A 72 1.32 3.28 -14.14
N THR A 73 0.49 4.27 -14.45
CA THR A 73 0.94 5.53 -15.05
C THR A 73 0.41 6.73 -14.27
N ASN A 74 0.84 7.94 -14.67
CA ASN A 74 0.44 9.21 -14.04
C ASN A 74 0.59 9.20 -12.51
N TYR A 75 1.61 8.49 -12.03
CA TYR A 75 1.89 8.30 -10.62
C TYR A 75 2.42 9.59 -10.01
N ASN A 76 1.51 10.37 -9.41
CA ASN A 76 1.82 11.66 -8.80
C ASN A 76 1.54 11.60 -7.29
N LYS A 77 2.58 11.63 -6.46
CA LYS A 77 2.52 11.52 -5.00
C LYS A 77 2.05 12.77 -4.28
N THR A 78 2.08 13.91 -4.96
CA THR A 78 1.76 15.20 -4.33
C THR A 78 0.84 16.00 -5.21
N VAL A 79 -0.27 16.45 -4.64
CA VAL A 79 -1.15 17.43 -5.26
C VAL A 79 -0.90 18.77 -4.61
N TYR A 80 -0.90 19.83 -5.41
CA TYR A 80 -0.84 21.19 -4.90
C TYR A 80 -2.23 21.65 -4.49
N HIS A 81 -2.40 21.99 -3.22
CA HIS A 81 -3.57 22.65 -2.68
C HIS A 81 -3.26 24.14 -2.45
N PRO A 82 -4.11 25.08 -2.90
CA PRO A 82 -3.88 26.52 -2.70
C PRO A 82 -3.62 26.90 -1.24
N ASP A 83 -4.36 26.29 -0.31
CA ASP A 83 -4.28 26.62 1.13
C ASP A 83 -3.20 25.86 1.90
N PHE A 84 -2.77 24.69 1.42
CA PHE A 84 -1.87 23.79 2.17
C PHE A 84 -0.52 23.54 1.45
N GLY A 85 -0.32 24.14 0.27
CA GLY A 85 0.84 23.86 -0.56
C GLY A 85 0.82 22.43 -1.10
N ARG A 86 1.98 21.77 -1.16
CA ARG A 86 2.06 20.37 -1.61
C ARG A 86 1.58 19.44 -0.50
N VAL A 87 0.46 18.77 -0.75
CA VAL A 87 -0.12 17.76 0.14
C VAL A 87 0.29 16.38 -0.37
N PRO A 88 0.65 15.42 0.50
CA PRO A 88 0.92 14.04 0.12
C PRO A 88 -0.40 13.30 -0.16
N SER A 89 -1.19 13.81 -1.09
CA SER A 89 -2.36 13.17 -1.65
C SER A 89 -2.10 13.04 -3.13
N GLY A 90 -2.10 11.81 -3.62
CA GLY A 90 -1.65 11.51 -4.96
C GLY A 90 -2.60 10.62 -5.74
N THR A 91 -2.39 10.54 -7.05
CA THR A 91 -3.17 9.63 -7.91
C THR A 91 -2.24 8.80 -8.78
N ALA A 92 -2.73 7.63 -9.19
CA ALA A 92 -2.12 6.82 -10.22
C ALA A 92 -3.22 6.25 -11.12
N ASP A 93 -2.95 6.12 -12.40
CA ASP A 93 -3.83 5.41 -13.31
C ASP A 93 -3.39 3.95 -13.38
N TRP A 94 -4.36 3.05 -13.28
CA TRP A 94 -4.17 1.60 -13.34
C TRP A 94 -4.74 1.05 -14.63
N ILE A 95 -3.99 0.16 -15.29
CA ILE A 95 -4.44 -0.62 -16.44
C ILE A 95 -4.04 -2.07 -16.20
N GLY A 96 -5.05 -2.94 -16.06
CA GLY A 96 -4.84 -4.38 -15.90
C GLY A 96 -5.96 -5.20 -16.52
N MET A 97 -5.83 -6.52 -16.46
CA MET A 97 -6.80 -7.45 -17.04
C MET A 97 -7.82 -7.90 -15.98
N ALA A 98 -9.10 -7.60 -16.19
CA ALA A 98 -10.17 -7.81 -15.22
C ALA A 98 -10.55 -9.29 -15.02
N ASP A 99 -10.22 -10.15 -15.98
CA ASP A 99 -10.34 -11.61 -15.89
C ASP A 99 -9.18 -12.24 -15.10
N GLU A 100 -8.05 -11.54 -14.98
CA GLU A 100 -6.93 -11.93 -14.11
C GLU A 100 -7.12 -11.38 -12.70
N VAL A 101 -7.46 -10.09 -12.58
CA VAL A 101 -7.65 -9.37 -11.33
C VAL A 101 -8.80 -8.39 -11.48
N ARG A 102 -9.90 -8.64 -10.75
CA ARG A 102 -11.04 -7.73 -10.69
C ARG A 102 -10.98 -6.91 -9.41
N LEU A 103 -10.35 -5.74 -9.48
CA LEU A 103 -10.25 -4.83 -8.33
C LEU A 103 -11.63 -4.26 -7.98
N GLY A 104 -11.99 -4.35 -6.71
CA GLY A 104 -13.15 -3.72 -6.11
C GLY A 104 -12.85 -2.33 -5.55
N ASP A 105 -13.89 -1.64 -5.12
CA ASP A 105 -13.72 -0.40 -4.36
C ASP A 105 -12.97 -0.68 -3.05
N ARG A 106 -12.11 0.23 -2.65
CA ARG A 106 -11.27 0.16 -1.44
C ARG A 106 -10.19 -0.92 -1.43
N ASP A 107 -10.09 -1.78 -2.43
CA ASP A 107 -8.98 -2.73 -2.58
C ASP A 107 -7.61 -2.03 -2.50
N ARG A 108 -6.59 -2.76 -2.06
CA ARG A 108 -5.22 -2.25 -1.96
C ARG A 108 -4.30 -2.92 -2.94
N ILE A 109 -3.43 -2.10 -3.51
CA ILE A 109 -2.39 -2.54 -4.43
C ILE A 109 -1.04 -2.08 -3.88
N THR A 110 -0.12 -3.00 -3.70
CA THR A 110 1.27 -2.68 -3.36
C THR A 110 2.14 -2.92 -4.58
N LEU A 111 2.80 -1.89 -5.10
CA LEU A 111 3.68 -2.03 -6.26
C LEU A 111 5.02 -2.61 -5.80
N THR A 112 5.28 -3.87 -6.14
CA THR A 112 6.41 -4.63 -5.57
C THR A 112 7.71 -4.45 -6.34
N SER A 113 7.72 -3.56 -7.33
CA SER A 113 8.91 -3.21 -8.10
C SER A 113 9.79 -2.19 -7.37
N ASP A 114 11.10 -2.43 -7.34
CA ASP A 114 12.12 -1.49 -6.86
C ASP A 114 12.09 -0.14 -7.59
N ALA A 115 11.58 -0.10 -8.83
CA ALA A 115 11.56 1.10 -9.67
C ALA A 115 10.76 2.26 -9.06
N ARG A 116 9.87 1.98 -8.09
CA ARG A 116 9.06 2.99 -7.40
C ARG A 116 9.32 3.08 -5.91
N ALA A 117 10.44 2.52 -5.45
CA ALA A 117 10.84 2.56 -4.06
C ALA A 117 10.79 3.99 -3.48
N GLU A 118 10.30 4.11 -2.26
CA GLU A 118 10.15 5.35 -1.52
C GLU A 118 11.07 5.37 -0.32
N SER A 119 11.97 6.35 -0.25
CA SER A 119 12.73 6.59 0.96
C SER A 119 11.83 7.25 2.01
N VAL A 120 11.77 6.64 3.18
CA VAL A 120 11.07 7.15 4.36
C VAL A 120 12.03 7.18 5.53
N ARG A 121 11.89 8.20 6.36
CA ARG A 121 12.52 8.28 7.67
C ARG A 121 11.44 8.35 8.74
N GLU A 122 11.55 7.50 9.75
CA GLU A 122 10.64 7.49 10.89
C GLU A 122 11.38 7.35 12.23
N LEU A 123 10.68 7.69 13.31
CA LEU A 123 11.11 7.41 14.68
C LEU A 123 10.36 6.18 15.18
N VAL A 124 11.11 5.16 15.60
CA VAL A 124 10.57 3.90 16.11
C VAL A 124 10.84 3.82 17.60
N LYS A 125 9.80 3.48 18.38
CA LYS A 125 9.93 3.21 19.82
C LYS A 125 10.34 1.76 20.00
N ARG A 126 11.41 1.50 20.76
CA ARG A 126 11.85 0.13 21.06
C ARG A 126 10.80 -0.57 21.92
N SER A 127 10.34 -1.75 21.48
CA SER A 127 9.37 -2.56 22.20
C SER A 127 9.84 -2.90 23.62
N VAL A 128 8.89 -2.90 24.56
CA VAL A 128 9.11 -3.31 25.96
C VAL A 128 9.22 -4.83 26.11
N SER A 129 8.51 -5.56 25.25
CA SER A 129 8.52 -7.01 25.21
C SER A 129 9.10 -7.49 23.88
N GLY A 130 10.29 -8.10 23.96
CA GLY A 130 10.86 -8.90 22.89
C GLY A 130 11.87 -8.19 21.99
N ASP A 131 12.24 -8.91 20.93
CA ASP A 131 13.34 -8.55 20.03
C ASP A 131 12.86 -7.85 18.76
N TYR A 132 11.56 -7.55 18.67
CA TYR A 132 10.94 -7.00 17.46
C TYR A 132 10.43 -5.59 17.68
N ASP A 133 10.64 -4.73 16.68
CA ASP A 133 9.99 -3.43 16.57
C ASP A 133 9.25 -3.34 15.24
N SER A 134 7.96 -3.03 15.30
CA SER A 134 7.15 -2.77 14.11
C SER A 134 7.52 -1.42 13.48
N LEU A 135 7.54 -1.39 12.16
CA LEU A 135 7.68 -0.18 11.35
C LEU A 135 6.28 0.32 10.97
N ALA A 136 6.10 1.63 10.78
CA ALA A 136 4.79 2.19 10.42
C ALA A 136 4.39 1.92 8.96
N HIS A 137 5.26 1.29 8.18
CA HIS A 137 4.99 0.99 6.78
C HIS A 137 5.27 -0.48 6.48
N PRO A 138 4.35 -1.17 5.79
CA PRO A 138 4.61 -2.48 5.25
C PRO A 138 5.49 -2.39 3.99
N ALA A 139 5.84 -3.55 3.44
CA ALA A 139 6.54 -3.68 2.16
C ALA A 139 7.88 -2.93 2.10
N VAL A 140 8.61 -2.91 3.21
CA VAL A 140 9.97 -2.36 3.29
C VAL A 140 10.94 -3.25 2.51
N LEU A 141 11.56 -2.69 1.49
CA LEU A 141 12.52 -3.36 0.62
C LEU A 141 13.88 -3.52 1.32
N ARG A 142 14.38 -2.41 1.88
CA ARG A 142 15.67 -2.38 2.56
C ARG A 142 15.77 -1.23 3.54
N VAL A 143 16.50 -1.48 4.62
CA VAL A 143 16.89 -0.46 5.58
C VAL A 143 18.19 0.20 5.09
N LEU A 144 18.18 1.53 5.01
CA LEU A 144 19.32 2.35 4.61
C LEU A 144 20.17 2.74 5.83
N GLU A 145 19.53 3.17 6.92
CA GLU A 145 20.20 3.63 8.12
C GLU A 145 19.37 3.33 9.38
N VAL A 146 20.02 2.93 10.48
CA VAL A 146 19.40 2.86 11.82
C VAL A 146 20.32 3.53 12.81
N ARG A 147 19.82 4.53 13.54
CA ARG A 147 20.63 5.33 14.46
C ARG A 147 19.90 5.72 15.74
N ARG A 148 20.67 5.85 16.81
CA ARG A 148 20.26 6.52 18.04
C ARG A 148 21.35 7.52 18.42
N GLY A 149 21.11 8.80 18.14
CA GLY A 149 22.13 9.85 18.29
C GLY A 149 23.36 9.57 17.41
N THR A 150 24.53 9.42 18.02
CA THR A 150 25.78 9.12 17.33
C THR A 150 26.00 7.64 17.04
N THR A 151 25.23 6.76 17.68
CA THR A 151 25.36 5.30 17.50
C THR A 151 24.62 4.87 16.25
N ALA A 152 25.32 4.17 15.36
CA ALA A 152 24.74 3.53 14.17
C ALA A 152 24.67 2.01 14.34
N TYR A 153 23.59 1.42 13.85
CA TYR A 153 23.35 -0.01 13.90
C TYR A 153 23.40 -0.59 12.49
N THR A 154 24.06 -1.73 12.35
CA THR A 154 24.32 -2.40 11.05
C THR A 154 23.44 -3.64 10.90
N ARG A 155 22.77 -3.77 9.74
CA ARG A 155 21.97 -4.95 9.35
C ARG A 155 22.85 -6.21 9.31
N GLY A 156 22.30 -7.35 9.72
CA GLY A 156 22.98 -8.64 9.80
C GLY A 156 23.90 -8.80 11.02
N THR A 157 24.34 -7.69 11.62
CA THR A 157 25.08 -7.71 12.90
C THR A 157 24.16 -7.40 14.07
N HIS A 158 23.50 -6.24 14.03
CA HIS A 158 22.69 -5.74 15.13
C HIS A 158 21.21 -6.09 14.98
N PHE A 159 20.72 -6.14 13.73
CA PHE A 159 19.32 -6.41 13.43
C PHE A 159 19.15 -7.07 12.06
N THR A 160 17.99 -7.69 11.82
CA THR A 160 17.49 -8.09 10.50
C THR A 160 16.14 -7.45 10.23
N LEU A 161 15.84 -7.15 8.96
CA LEU A 161 14.52 -6.74 8.53
C LEU A 161 13.70 -8.00 8.20
N GLU A 162 12.54 -8.14 8.83
CA GLU A 162 11.48 -9.07 8.42
C GLU A 162 10.38 -8.24 7.78
N SER A 163 10.17 -8.39 6.47
CA SER A 163 9.20 -7.60 5.74
C SER A 163 8.40 -8.45 4.76
N ASN A 164 7.11 -8.15 4.68
CA ASN A 164 6.21 -8.59 3.63
C ASN A 164 5.32 -7.41 3.24
N ALA A 165 4.36 -7.63 2.36
CA ALA A 165 3.53 -6.56 1.82
C ALA A 165 2.40 -6.08 2.77
N GLN A 166 2.29 -6.64 3.98
CA GLN A 166 1.28 -6.31 4.98
C GLN A 166 1.87 -5.80 6.28
N ASP A 167 3.09 -6.22 6.62
CA ASP A 167 3.79 -5.81 7.83
C ASP A 167 5.31 -5.77 7.59
N SER A 168 6.01 -4.94 8.35
CA SER A 168 7.47 -4.87 8.37
C SER A 168 7.96 -4.58 9.78
N ARG A 169 8.99 -5.30 10.20
CA ARG A 169 9.56 -5.19 11.54
C ARG A 169 11.06 -5.42 11.54
N LEU A 170 11.75 -4.76 12.47
CA LEU A 170 13.13 -5.06 12.79
C LEU A 170 13.21 -6.13 13.87
N LYS A 171 14.01 -7.16 13.64
CA LYS A 171 14.42 -8.12 14.65
C LYS A 171 15.83 -7.81 15.13
N TRP A 172 16.00 -7.46 16.39
CA TRP A 172 17.29 -7.20 17.01
C TRP A 172 18.00 -8.51 17.37
N LEU A 173 19.26 -8.64 16.94
CA LEU A 173 20.06 -9.85 17.11
C LEU A 173 21.00 -9.79 18.31
N THR A 174 21.42 -8.59 18.70
CA THR A 174 22.48 -8.39 19.70
C THR A 174 21.99 -7.60 20.91
N PRO A 175 22.67 -7.72 22.07
CA PRO A 175 22.47 -6.83 23.21
C PRO A 175 22.78 -5.36 22.87
N THR A 176 23.62 -5.12 21.86
CA THR A 176 23.92 -3.78 21.33
C THR A 176 22.75 -3.30 20.48
N ARG A 177 21.73 -2.77 21.14
CA ARG A 177 20.46 -2.28 20.55
C ARG A 177 19.98 -1.04 21.30
N PRO A 178 19.03 -0.27 20.76
CA PRO A 178 18.38 0.82 21.49
C PRO A 178 17.80 0.32 22.82
N PRO A 179 17.86 1.12 23.90
CA PRO A 179 17.23 0.74 25.16
C PRO A 179 15.71 0.60 24.99
N VAL A 180 15.12 -0.28 25.78
CA VAL A 180 13.67 -0.50 25.80
C VAL A 180 12.92 0.80 26.10
N GLY A 181 11.84 1.07 25.35
CA GLY A 181 10.98 2.25 25.52
C GLY A 181 11.54 3.55 24.91
N GLU A 182 12.81 3.55 24.50
CA GLU A 182 13.46 4.69 23.86
C GLU A 182 13.19 4.73 22.35
N PHE A 183 13.24 5.93 21.79
CA PHE A 183 13.13 6.13 20.35
C PHE A 183 14.48 6.05 19.65
N TYR A 184 14.46 5.57 18.41
CA TYR A 184 15.58 5.61 17.48
C TYR A 184 15.08 5.96 16.07
N SER A 185 15.95 6.52 15.24
CA SER A 185 15.62 6.85 13.85
C SER A 185 15.98 5.70 12.94
N ILE A 186 15.10 5.43 11.98
CA ILE A 186 15.35 4.52 10.87
C ILE A 186 15.06 5.24 9.56
N GLU A 187 15.89 4.98 8.56
CA GLU A 187 15.66 5.33 7.17
C GLU A 187 15.61 4.06 6.33
N TYR A 188 14.60 3.93 5.47
CA TYR A 188 14.40 2.74 4.65
C TYR A 188 13.69 3.07 3.34
N GLU A 189 13.81 2.15 2.38
CA GLU A 189 13.05 2.15 1.15
C GLU A 189 11.84 1.22 1.27
N LYS A 190 10.66 1.68 0.89
CA LYS A 190 9.43 0.88 0.84
C LYS A 190 8.79 0.88 -0.55
N CYS A 191 8.02 -0.17 -0.82
CA CYS A 191 7.10 -0.19 -1.94
C CYS A 191 5.89 0.72 -1.66
N PRO A 192 5.39 1.46 -2.66
CA PRO A 192 4.20 2.27 -2.48
C PRO A 192 2.95 1.39 -2.41
N ARG A 193 2.06 1.74 -1.49
CA ARG A 193 0.74 1.12 -1.30
C ARG A 193 -0.34 2.10 -1.76
N LEU A 194 -1.23 1.61 -2.62
CA LEU A 194 -2.28 2.36 -3.29
C LEU A 194 -3.62 1.82 -2.84
N GLN A 195 -4.61 2.70 -2.74
CA GLN A 195 -6.00 2.31 -2.49
C GLN A 195 -6.85 2.64 -3.72
N VAL A 196 -7.67 1.68 -4.14
CA VAL A 196 -8.66 1.88 -5.20
C VAL A 196 -9.79 2.73 -4.63
N LEU A 197 -10.09 3.87 -5.27
CA LEU A 197 -11.31 4.63 -5.02
C LEU A 197 -12.15 4.64 -6.29
N MET A 198 -13.31 3.99 -6.24
CA MET A 198 -14.27 3.96 -7.34
C MET A 198 -15.24 5.16 -7.30
N ASP A 199 -14.76 6.36 -6.97
CA ASP A 199 -15.62 7.54 -6.77
C ASP A 199 -16.33 8.04 -8.06
N SER A 200 -15.98 7.51 -9.24
CA SER A 200 -16.70 7.80 -10.49
C SER A 200 -16.25 6.92 -11.66
N LEU A 201 -16.54 5.62 -11.64
CA LEU A 201 -16.45 4.84 -12.88
C LEU A 201 -17.60 5.23 -13.81
N ARG A 202 -17.31 6.02 -14.86
CA ARG A 202 -18.01 5.82 -16.12
C ARG A 202 -17.54 4.46 -16.63
N PRO A 203 -18.38 3.41 -16.67
CA PRO A 203 -18.02 2.22 -17.44
C PRO A 203 -17.61 2.69 -18.84
N ALA A 204 -16.45 2.26 -19.34
CA ALA A 204 -16.18 2.36 -20.77
C ALA A 204 -17.43 1.82 -21.50
N ARG A 205 -18.13 2.69 -22.22
CA ARG A 205 -19.30 2.31 -23.01
C ARG A 205 -18.77 1.62 -24.27
N GLY A 206 -19.34 0.46 -24.60
CA GLY A 206 -18.98 -0.40 -25.72
C GLY A 206 -18.11 -1.58 -25.25
N ASN A 207 -18.43 -2.86 -25.44
CA ASN A 207 -19.46 -3.50 -26.24
C ASN A 207 -20.14 -4.67 -25.51
N MET A 208 -21.37 -4.96 -25.96
CA MET A 208 -22.20 -6.08 -25.55
C MET A 208 -21.63 -7.39 -26.11
N ALA A 209 -20.99 -8.19 -25.26
CA ALA A 209 -20.89 -9.67 -25.30
C ALA A 209 -19.62 -10.10 -24.52
N GLY A 210 -19.81 -10.59 -23.29
CA GLY A 210 -18.69 -11.15 -22.51
C GLY A 210 -17.86 -10.10 -21.78
N LEU A 211 -17.55 -10.42 -20.52
CA LEU A 211 -16.65 -9.75 -19.58
C LEU A 211 -15.76 -8.63 -20.18
N LYS A 212 -15.87 -7.41 -19.64
CA LYS A 212 -14.86 -6.37 -19.87
C LYS A 212 -13.51 -6.90 -19.41
N LEU A 213 -12.65 -7.30 -20.35
CA LEU A 213 -11.35 -7.90 -20.04
C LEU A 213 -10.33 -6.87 -19.56
N VAL A 214 -10.52 -5.57 -19.86
CA VAL A 214 -9.61 -4.50 -19.45
C VAL A 214 -10.25 -3.66 -18.36
N GLN A 215 -9.53 -3.47 -17.26
CA GLN A 215 -9.90 -2.61 -16.14
C GLN A 215 -9.00 -1.37 -16.11
N ARG A 216 -9.61 -0.18 -16.22
CA ARG A 216 -8.95 1.12 -16.05
C ARG A 216 -9.50 1.81 -14.81
N LEU A 217 -8.62 2.15 -13.85
CA LEU A 217 -9.01 2.77 -12.58
C LEU A 217 -8.11 3.95 -12.26
N LYS A 218 -8.66 4.88 -11.47
CA LYS A 218 -7.84 5.82 -10.70
C LYS A 218 -7.61 5.23 -9.31
N LEU A 219 -6.36 5.17 -8.93
CA LEU A 219 -5.91 4.78 -7.60
C LEU A 219 -5.52 6.04 -6.85
N THR A 220 -5.88 6.08 -5.58
CA THR A 220 -5.41 7.13 -4.66
C THR A 220 -4.16 6.61 -3.97
N ILE A 221 -3.12 7.43 -4.01
CA ILE A 221 -1.91 7.23 -3.22
C ILE A 221 -2.27 7.77 -1.84
N LEU A 222 -2.53 6.86 -0.91
CA LEU A 222 -2.77 7.26 0.46
C LEU A 222 -1.41 7.46 1.14
N PRO A 223 -1.20 8.63 1.77
CA PRO A 223 -0.17 8.70 2.78
C PRO A 223 -0.60 7.74 3.89
N LEU A 224 0.15 6.66 4.09
CA LEU A 224 -0.07 5.80 5.25
C LEU A 224 0.27 6.65 6.49
N ILE A 225 -0.74 7.29 7.07
CA ILE A 225 -0.72 7.69 8.48
C ILE A 225 -1.26 6.47 9.22
N GLU A 226 -0.49 5.37 9.23
CA GLU A 226 -0.79 4.29 10.15
C GLU A 226 -0.53 4.85 11.54
N LYS A 227 -1.58 4.87 12.37
CA LYS A 227 -1.55 5.43 13.72
C LYS A 227 -0.30 4.92 14.44
N GLY A 228 0.56 5.84 14.83
CA GLY A 228 1.55 5.58 15.85
C GLY A 228 0.82 5.00 17.05
N GLY A 229 1.14 3.76 17.40
CA GLY A 229 0.70 3.15 18.64
C GLY A 229 1.25 3.98 19.80
N ALA A 230 0.51 5.01 20.20
CA ALA A 230 0.64 5.63 21.50
C ALA A 230 0.04 4.64 22.50
N GLN A 231 0.88 3.71 22.97
CA GLN A 231 0.79 3.20 24.33
C GLN A 231 1.38 4.23 25.30
#